data_AF-A0A2M7MVC3-F1
#
_entry.id   AF-A0A2M7MVC3-F1
#
_cell.length_a   1.000
_cell.length_b   1.000
_cell.length_c   1.000
_cell.angle_alpha   90.00
_cell.angle_beta   90.00
_cell.angle_gamma   90.00
#
_symmetry.space_group_name_H-M   'P 1'
#
loop_
_entity.id
_entity.type
_entity.pdbx_description
1 polymer ?
#
loop_
_entity_poly.entity_id
_entity_poly.type
_entity_poly.pdbx_seq_one_letter_code
_entity_poly.pdbx_strand_id
1 'polypeptide(L)'
;MKVKYLVAALAMSFAAGAAQADTVASQLFTGFQQLSDNSAEYQAFDANGDGLLGKDDILRGIFTIETIEQSPTTHQIGAASGNNELTGIFEAVVSTYFTFGGQHFYTFAPSVAFEATYGTGAMIATFDDPANNYSRVGAVPIATLEATATGGTPFLVLGVTGSSNFWAAQTISNDIAFIGSLPAPGNGGTFNSGLGILSQGPAAAGLTFNNVPCFNTVTSSIVMVDVCDSGSVLAKGGAITPYQTFDNVDFTVNVSRVPEPATLGLLGLGLMGLGLAHRRKA
;
A
#
# COMPACT_ATOMS: atom_id res chain seq x y z
N MET A 1 37.47 -38.42 25.32
CA MET A 1 37.64 -38.00 23.91
C MET A 1 36.33 -37.82 23.12
N LYS A 2 35.13 -37.84 23.74
CA LYS A 2 33.84 -37.85 23.00
C LYS A 2 33.04 -36.53 22.96
N VAL A 3 33.51 -35.48 23.65
CA VAL A 3 32.78 -34.19 23.78
C VAL A 3 33.15 -33.18 22.67
N LYS A 4 34.30 -33.31 22.04
CA LYS A 4 34.81 -32.34 21.05
C LYS A 4 34.11 -32.40 19.67
N TYR A 5 33.45 -33.51 19.36
CA TYR A 5 32.76 -33.68 18.07
C TYR A 5 31.29 -33.20 18.08
N LEU A 6 30.68 -33.02 19.26
CA LEU A 6 29.31 -32.50 19.36
C LEU A 6 29.24 -30.98 19.12
N VAL A 7 30.30 -30.24 19.48
CA VAL A 7 30.37 -28.78 19.34
C VAL A 7 30.57 -28.36 17.87
N ALA A 8 31.27 -29.17 17.07
CA ALA A 8 31.47 -28.90 15.65
C ALA A 8 30.21 -29.18 14.79
N ALA A 9 29.35 -30.12 15.21
CA ALA A 9 28.10 -30.43 14.51
C ALA A 9 27.01 -29.36 14.73
N LEU A 10 26.98 -28.73 15.91
CA LEU A 10 26.05 -27.63 16.19
C LEU A 10 26.43 -26.30 15.51
N ALA A 11 27.71 -26.14 15.13
CA ALA A 11 28.22 -24.95 14.46
C ALA A 11 27.96 -24.95 12.94
N MET A 12 27.78 -26.12 12.32
CA MET A 12 27.51 -26.24 10.88
C MET A 12 26.03 -26.26 10.51
N SER A 13 25.11 -26.37 11.47
CA SER A 13 23.65 -26.34 11.22
C SER A 13 23.05 -24.93 11.07
N PHE A 14 23.87 -23.87 11.10
CA PHE A 14 23.42 -22.47 11.01
C PHE A 14 23.70 -21.78 9.67
N ALA A 15 24.27 -22.48 8.67
CA ALA A 15 24.84 -21.80 7.49
C ALA A 15 24.11 -22.06 6.15
N ALA A 16 22.84 -22.47 6.18
CA ALA A 16 22.02 -22.61 4.98
C ALA A 16 20.71 -21.82 5.11
N GLY A 17 20.81 -20.51 5.31
CA GLY A 17 19.68 -19.62 5.06
C GLY A 17 19.52 -19.47 3.55
N ALA A 18 18.37 -19.87 3.00
CA ALA A 18 18.01 -19.49 1.64
C ALA A 18 18.02 -17.95 1.57
N ALA A 19 18.60 -17.38 0.50
CA ALA A 19 18.47 -15.95 0.24
C ALA A 19 16.99 -15.67 -0.03
N GLN A 20 16.27 -15.18 0.98
CA GLN A 20 14.93 -14.62 0.82
C GLN A 20 15.08 -13.13 0.56
N ALA A 21 14.24 -12.61 -0.33
CA ALA A 21 14.07 -11.18 -0.51
C ALA A 21 13.65 -10.54 0.83
N ASP A 22 14.16 -9.34 1.09
CA ASP A 22 13.81 -8.61 2.30
C ASP A 22 12.35 -8.13 2.22
N THR A 23 11.67 -8.17 3.37
CA THR A 23 10.25 -7.78 3.46
C THR A 23 10.05 -6.28 3.27
N VAL A 24 8.85 -5.87 2.86
CA VAL A 24 8.51 -4.44 2.74
C VAL A 24 8.64 -3.74 4.09
N ALA A 25 8.22 -4.39 5.18
CA ALA A 25 8.36 -3.85 6.53
C ALA A 25 9.81 -3.52 6.91
N SER A 26 10.78 -4.31 6.45
CA SER A 26 12.18 -4.08 6.76
C SER A 26 12.75 -2.85 6.02
N GLN A 27 12.12 -2.46 4.90
CA GLN A 27 12.51 -1.30 4.10
C GLN A 27 11.90 0.02 4.59
N LEU A 28 10.90 0.02 5.47
CA LEU A 28 10.31 1.28 5.96
C LEU A 28 11.24 2.02 6.93
N PHE A 29 11.38 3.33 6.78
CA PHE A 29 12.06 4.18 7.74
C PHE A 29 11.25 4.34 9.04
N THR A 30 11.90 4.83 10.08
CA THR A 30 11.19 5.37 11.25
C THR A 30 10.94 6.86 11.02
N GLY A 31 9.75 7.34 11.37
CA GLY A 31 9.30 8.70 11.16
C GLY A 31 8.50 8.88 9.86
N PHE A 32 8.39 10.12 9.43
CA PHE A 32 7.72 10.51 8.18
C PHE A 32 8.48 10.01 6.96
N GLN A 33 7.73 9.48 6.00
CA GLN A 33 8.23 8.99 4.74
C GLN A 33 7.12 9.00 3.69
N GLN A 34 7.54 8.90 2.43
CA GLN A 34 6.66 8.81 1.28
C GLN A 34 6.82 7.43 0.64
N LEU A 35 5.71 6.84 0.21
CA LEU A 35 5.66 5.63 -0.60
C LEU A 35 5.16 6.08 -1.97
N SER A 36 6.02 6.04 -2.99
CA SER A 36 5.65 6.47 -4.34
C SER A 36 5.39 5.28 -5.22
N ASP A 37 4.43 5.46 -6.11
CA ASP A 37 3.79 4.37 -6.81
C ASP A 37 3.75 4.55 -8.32
N ASN A 38 3.24 3.47 -8.92
CA ASN A 38 2.71 3.49 -10.27
C ASN A 38 1.41 2.66 -10.28
N SER A 39 0.28 3.32 -10.50
CA SER A 39 -1.07 2.75 -10.36
C SER A 39 -1.80 2.57 -11.70
N ALA A 40 -2.90 1.80 -11.70
CA ALA A 40 -3.82 1.64 -12.82
C ALA A 40 -5.27 1.38 -12.38
N GLU A 41 -6.23 2.10 -12.98
CA GLU A 41 -7.65 2.04 -12.63
C GLU A 41 -8.59 1.65 -13.79
N TYR A 42 -9.76 1.14 -13.42
CA TYR A 42 -10.90 0.95 -14.33
C TYR A 42 -12.24 1.10 -13.60
N GLN A 43 -13.29 1.44 -14.35
CA GLN A 43 -14.67 1.40 -13.87
C GLN A 43 -15.10 -0.06 -13.75
N ALA A 44 -15.21 -0.55 -12.52
CA ALA A 44 -15.58 -1.95 -12.28
C ALA A 44 -17.08 -2.19 -12.33
N PHE A 45 -17.87 -1.20 -11.96
CA PHE A 45 -19.32 -1.26 -12.02
C PHE A 45 -19.89 0.10 -12.43
N ASP A 46 -20.73 0.05 -13.45
CA ASP A 46 -21.52 1.16 -13.95
C ASP A 46 -22.98 0.88 -13.56
N ALA A 47 -23.44 1.58 -12.52
CA ALA A 47 -24.74 1.35 -11.91
C ALA A 47 -25.89 1.81 -12.81
N ASN A 48 -25.64 2.81 -13.66
CA ASN A 48 -26.66 3.41 -14.51
C ASN A 48 -26.58 2.93 -15.98
N GLY A 49 -25.48 2.29 -16.38
CA GLY A 49 -25.24 1.70 -17.70
C GLY A 49 -24.89 2.71 -18.80
N ASP A 50 -24.45 3.93 -18.45
CA ASP A 50 -24.14 4.99 -19.41
C ASP A 50 -22.68 5.02 -19.88
N GLY A 51 -21.82 4.18 -19.31
CA GLY A 51 -20.39 4.09 -19.62
C GLY A 51 -19.55 5.26 -19.10
N LEU A 52 -20.10 6.09 -18.22
CA LEU A 52 -19.44 7.21 -17.57
C LEU A 52 -19.36 6.94 -16.07
N LEU A 53 -18.39 7.56 -15.40
CA LEU A 53 -18.31 7.52 -13.94
C LEU A 53 -19.30 8.54 -13.35
N GLY A 54 -20.20 8.06 -12.52
CA GLY A 54 -21.25 8.82 -11.87
C GLY A 54 -21.52 8.34 -10.45
N LYS A 55 -22.52 8.94 -9.82
CA LYS A 55 -22.95 8.56 -8.46
C LYS A 55 -23.37 7.09 -8.43
N ASP A 56 -22.97 6.39 -7.38
CA ASP A 56 -23.24 4.98 -7.08
C ASP A 56 -22.47 3.96 -7.95
N ASP A 57 -21.63 4.42 -8.87
CA ASP A 57 -20.68 3.58 -9.60
C ASP A 57 -19.50 3.14 -8.74
N ILE A 58 -18.80 2.10 -9.18
CA ILE A 58 -17.63 1.56 -8.48
C ILE A 58 -16.37 1.78 -9.32
N LEU A 59 -15.40 2.47 -8.70
CA LEU A 59 -14.03 2.55 -9.18
C LEU A 59 -13.22 1.44 -8.50
N ARG A 60 -12.44 0.68 -9.29
CA ARG A 60 -11.55 -0.36 -8.80
C ARG A 60 -10.22 -0.27 -9.53
N GLY A 61 -9.15 -0.61 -8.83
CA GLY A 61 -7.84 -0.58 -9.44
C GLY A 61 -6.79 -1.28 -8.60
N ILE A 62 -5.60 -1.32 -9.16
CA ILE A 62 -4.44 -1.94 -8.55
C ILE A 62 -3.29 -0.96 -8.66
N PHE A 63 -2.48 -0.90 -7.62
CA PHE A 63 -1.24 -0.16 -7.62
C PHE A 63 -0.07 -0.98 -7.09
N THR A 64 1.13 -0.51 -7.41
CA THR A 64 2.39 -0.98 -6.83
C THR A 64 3.22 0.19 -6.35
N ILE A 65 3.71 0.08 -5.12
CA ILE A 65 4.72 0.99 -4.58
C ILE A 65 6.09 0.51 -5.09
N GLU A 66 6.85 1.43 -5.69
CA GLU A 66 8.16 1.15 -6.25
C GLU A 66 9.27 1.77 -5.39
N THR A 67 8.97 2.87 -4.69
CA THR A 67 9.95 3.57 -3.85
C THR A 67 9.40 3.90 -2.45
N ILE A 68 10.31 3.85 -1.47
CA ILE A 68 10.11 4.34 -0.11
C ILE A 68 11.14 5.44 0.11
N GLU A 69 10.69 6.65 0.43
CA GLU A 69 11.52 7.86 0.41
C GLU A 69 11.51 8.56 1.76
N GLN A 70 12.70 8.82 2.29
CA GLN A 70 12.94 9.69 3.43
C GLN A 70 14.25 10.43 3.20
N SER A 71 14.18 11.73 2.90
CA SER A 71 15.37 12.51 2.56
C SER A 71 16.53 12.30 3.56
N PRO A 72 17.74 11.97 3.09
CA PRO A 72 18.21 11.95 1.70
C PRO A 72 18.18 10.54 1.03
N THR A 73 17.51 9.57 1.62
CA THR A 73 17.58 8.16 1.24
C THR A 73 16.29 7.68 0.56
N THR A 74 16.46 6.80 -0.43
CA THR A 74 15.38 6.11 -1.11
C THR A 74 15.68 4.61 -1.09
N HIS A 75 14.72 3.80 -0.66
CA HIS A 75 14.73 2.36 -0.86
C HIS A 75 13.86 2.01 -2.05
N GLN A 76 14.42 1.22 -2.98
CA GLN A 76 13.68 0.63 -4.08
C GLN A 76 13.05 -0.68 -3.59
N ILE A 77 11.81 -0.96 -3.97
CA ILE A 77 11.14 -2.24 -3.67
C ILE A 77 10.63 -2.90 -4.96
N GLY A 78 10.21 -4.16 -4.89
CA GLY A 78 9.73 -4.90 -6.06
C GLY A 78 10.83 -5.51 -6.93
N ALA A 79 10.44 -5.96 -8.13
CA ALA A 79 11.20 -6.87 -9.01
C ALA A 79 12.64 -6.46 -9.35
N ALA A 80 12.97 -5.18 -9.35
CA ALA A 80 14.31 -4.68 -9.68
C ALA A 80 15.25 -4.52 -8.47
N SER A 81 14.74 -4.67 -7.25
CA SER A 81 15.45 -4.29 -6.02
C SER A 81 16.02 -5.45 -5.21
N GLY A 82 15.49 -6.66 -5.39
CA GLY A 82 15.76 -7.80 -4.50
C GLY A 82 14.97 -7.77 -3.19
N ASN A 83 14.13 -6.75 -2.98
CA ASN A 83 13.13 -6.68 -1.92
C ASN A 83 11.78 -7.21 -2.44
N ASN A 84 10.86 -7.52 -1.53
CA ASN A 84 9.51 -7.89 -1.89
C ASN A 84 8.76 -6.72 -2.56
N GLU A 85 7.74 -7.05 -3.34
CA GLU A 85 6.82 -6.11 -3.95
C GLU A 85 5.76 -5.67 -2.93
N LEU A 86 5.39 -4.38 -2.93
CA LEU A 86 4.23 -3.89 -2.20
C LEU A 86 3.13 -3.55 -3.21
N THR A 87 2.16 -4.44 -3.33
CA THR A 87 0.98 -4.28 -4.19
C THR A 87 -0.19 -3.79 -3.35
N GLY A 88 -1.15 -3.14 -4.00
CA GLY A 88 -2.42 -2.77 -3.40
C GLY A 88 -3.58 -2.91 -4.36
N ILE A 89 -4.72 -3.34 -3.86
CA ILE A 89 -6.00 -3.30 -4.56
C ILE A 89 -6.92 -2.32 -3.83
N PHE A 90 -7.68 -1.55 -4.58
CA PHE A 90 -8.68 -0.67 -4.01
C PHE A 90 -10.02 -0.82 -4.73
N GLU A 91 -11.09 -0.57 -3.99
CA GLU A 91 -12.44 -0.45 -4.54
C GLU A 91 -13.21 0.59 -3.74
N ALA A 92 -13.89 1.48 -4.45
CA ALA A 92 -14.66 2.54 -3.82
C ALA A 92 -15.92 2.87 -4.62
N VAL A 93 -17.01 3.17 -3.93
CA VAL A 93 -18.24 3.67 -4.54
C VAL A 93 -18.20 5.19 -4.64
N VAL A 94 -18.66 5.74 -5.75
CA VAL A 94 -18.84 7.19 -5.91
C VAL A 94 -20.04 7.63 -5.06
N SER A 95 -19.75 8.21 -3.89
CA SER A 95 -20.77 8.66 -2.95
C SER A 95 -21.44 9.94 -3.42
N THR A 96 -20.64 10.90 -3.92
CA THR A 96 -21.14 12.15 -4.50
C THR A 96 -20.47 12.40 -5.84
N TYR A 97 -21.24 12.97 -6.76
CA TYR A 97 -20.81 13.40 -8.09
C TYR A 97 -21.50 14.72 -8.42
N PHE A 98 -20.74 15.70 -8.91
CA PHE A 98 -21.29 16.91 -9.48
C PHE A 98 -20.33 17.54 -10.47
N THR A 99 -20.84 18.49 -11.27
CA THR A 99 -20.04 19.25 -12.23
C THR A 99 -20.01 20.73 -11.87
N PHE A 100 -18.84 21.34 -12.02
CA PHE A 100 -18.68 22.78 -11.83
C PHE A 100 -17.56 23.30 -12.73
N GLY A 101 -17.83 24.37 -13.49
CA GLY A 101 -16.84 24.97 -14.38
C GLY A 101 -16.29 24.02 -15.46
N GLY A 102 -17.09 23.03 -15.90
CA GLY A 102 -16.66 22.01 -16.87
C GLY A 102 -15.76 20.92 -16.29
N GLN A 103 -15.58 20.87 -14.97
CA GLN A 103 -14.87 19.81 -14.27
C GLN A 103 -15.85 18.92 -13.51
N HIS A 104 -15.42 17.69 -13.25
CA HIS A 104 -16.18 16.68 -12.53
C HIS A 104 -15.55 16.45 -11.18
N PHE A 105 -16.37 16.43 -10.13
CA PHE A 105 -15.93 16.29 -8.75
C PHE A 105 -16.59 15.06 -8.13
N TYR A 106 -15.78 14.31 -7.38
CA TYR A 106 -16.20 13.05 -6.76
C TYR A 106 -15.80 13.03 -5.30
N THR A 107 -16.65 12.42 -4.47
CA THR A 107 -16.21 11.85 -3.19
C THR A 107 -16.51 10.36 -3.19
N PHE A 108 -15.62 9.61 -2.57
CA PHE A 108 -15.72 8.16 -2.54
C PHE A 108 -16.08 7.64 -1.14
N ALA A 109 -16.72 6.48 -1.11
CA ALA A 109 -17.06 5.77 0.12
C ALA A 109 -16.71 4.27 -0.01
N PRO A 110 -16.63 3.53 1.10
CA PRO A 110 -16.46 2.08 1.07
C PRO A 110 -17.54 1.38 0.24
N SER A 111 -17.13 0.39 -0.55
CA SER A 111 -18.06 -0.46 -1.28
C SER A 111 -18.43 -1.69 -0.43
N VAL A 112 -19.68 -2.15 -0.55
CA VAL A 112 -20.16 -3.31 0.22
C VAL A 112 -19.38 -4.59 -0.10
N ALA A 113 -18.98 -4.79 -1.35
CA ALA A 113 -18.26 -5.98 -1.77
C ALA A 113 -16.82 -6.02 -1.23
N PHE A 114 -16.14 -4.88 -1.19
CA PHE A 114 -14.80 -4.76 -0.63
C PHE A 114 -14.83 -4.88 0.90
N GLU A 115 -15.80 -4.25 1.56
CA GLU A 115 -16.02 -4.39 3.00
C GLU A 115 -16.29 -5.84 3.41
N ALA A 116 -17.04 -6.60 2.61
CA ALA A 116 -17.29 -8.01 2.86
C ALA A 116 -16.00 -8.87 2.84
N THR A 117 -14.96 -8.40 2.14
CA THR A 117 -13.69 -9.11 2.00
C THR A 117 -12.65 -8.66 3.02
N TYR A 118 -12.52 -7.34 3.23
CA TYR A 118 -11.42 -6.74 4.02
C TYR A 118 -11.87 -6.07 5.32
N GLY A 119 -13.18 -6.04 5.60
CA GLY A 119 -13.77 -5.50 6.83
C GLY A 119 -14.48 -4.17 6.65
N THR A 120 -15.31 -3.80 7.64
CA THR A 120 -16.08 -2.55 7.62
C THR A 120 -15.18 -1.32 7.47
N GLY A 121 -15.57 -0.42 6.57
CA GLY A 121 -14.87 0.79 6.23
C GLY A 121 -13.77 0.62 5.17
N ALA A 122 -13.43 -0.61 4.77
CA ALA A 122 -12.29 -0.87 3.89
C ALA A 122 -12.48 -0.29 2.49
N MET A 123 -11.40 0.30 1.97
CA MET A 123 -11.31 0.84 0.61
C MET A 123 -10.05 0.41 -0.11
N ILE A 124 -8.97 0.12 0.63
CA ILE A 124 -7.68 -0.33 0.09
C ILE A 124 -7.18 -1.51 0.91
N ALA A 125 -6.59 -2.50 0.26
CA ALA A 125 -5.86 -3.58 0.90
C ALA A 125 -4.50 -3.75 0.21
N THR A 126 -3.42 -3.87 0.99
CA THR A 126 -2.05 -3.99 0.49
C THR A 126 -1.39 -5.29 0.91
N PHE A 127 -0.42 -5.75 0.12
CA PHE A 127 0.22 -7.05 0.26
C PHE A 127 1.73 -6.95 0.05
N ASP A 128 2.47 -7.66 0.90
CA ASP A 128 3.91 -7.88 0.77
C ASP A 128 4.12 -9.19 0.00
N ASP A 129 4.58 -9.09 -1.26
CA ASP A 129 4.70 -10.21 -2.18
C ASP A 129 6.16 -10.52 -2.58
N PRO A 130 6.74 -11.64 -2.14
CA PRO A 130 8.08 -12.07 -2.55
C PRO A 130 8.16 -12.55 -4.01
N ALA A 131 7.04 -12.84 -4.66
CA ALA A 131 7.00 -13.34 -6.03
C ALA A 131 7.39 -12.28 -7.06
N ASN A 132 7.21 -10.98 -6.74
CA ASN A 132 7.59 -9.85 -7.60
C ASN A 132 7.08 -10.02 -9.05
N ASN A 133 5.79 -10.37 -9.18
CA ASN A 133 5.24 -10.84 -10.44
C ASN A 133 4.09 -9.97 -10.96
N TYR A 134 3.72 -8.90 -10.25
CA TYR A 134 2.74 -7.97 -10.76
C TYR A 134 3.33 -7.15 -11.92
N SER A 135 2.50 -6.90 -12.92
CA SER A 135 2.80 -5.98 -14.01
C SER A 135 1.50 -5.37 -14.51
N ARG A 136 1.36 -4.04 -14.35
CA ARG A 136 0.18 -3.30 -14.87
C ARG A 136 0.10 -3.27 -16.41
N VAL A 137 1.18 -3.65 -17.10
CA VAL A 137 1.26 -3.71 -18.56
C VAL A 137 1.22 -5.15 -19.05
N GLY A 138 0.55 -5.36 -20.17
CA GLY A 138 0.38 -6.66 -20.84
C GLY A 138 -1.07 -6.91 -21.25
N ALA A 139 -1.26 -7.79 -22.23
CA ALA A 139 -2.58 -8.28 -22.63
C ALA A 139 -3.06 -9.40 -21.68
N VAL A 140 -3.09 -9.10 -20.39
CA VAL A 140 -3.43 -10.04 -19.32
C VAL A 140 -4.82 -9.70 -18.78
N PRO A 141 -5.71 -10.67 -18.51
CA PRO A 141 -7.02 -10.39 -17.92
C PRO A 141 -6.92 -9.74 -16.53
N ILE A 142 -7.85 -8.83 -16.20
CA ILE A 142 -7.89 -8.14 -14.89
C ILE A 142 -7.85 -9.13 -13.73
N ALA A 143 -8.62 -10.22 -13.80
CA ALA A 143 -8.65 -11.23 -12.74
C ALA A 143 -7.27 -11.87 -12.47
N THR A 144 -6.43 -12.02 -13.50
CA THR A 144 -5.06 -12.51 -13.32
C THR A 144 -4.19 -11.46 -12.65
N LEU A 145 -4.34 -10.19 -13.04
CA LEU A 145 -3.60 -9.07 -12.44
C LEU A 145 -3.98 -8.88 -10.97
N GLU A 146 -5.27 -8.98 -10.63
CA GLU A 146 -5.76 -8.99 -9.25
C GLU A 146 -5.19 -10.17 -8.47
N ALA A 147 -5.19 -11.38 -9.04
CA ALA A 147 -4.63 -12.54 -8.38
C ALA A 147 -3.13 -12.39 -8.08
N THR A 148 -2.35 -11.81 -8.99
CA THR A 148 -0.93 -11.49 -8.73
C THR A 148 -0.80 -10.40 -7.67
N ALA A 149 -1.62 -9.36 -7.72
CA ALA A 149 -1.54 -8.26 -6.75
C ALA A 149 -1.95 -8.67 -5.34
N THR A 150 -2.89 -9.61 -5.19
CA THR A 150 -3.35 -10.11 -3.89
C THR A 150 -2.67 -11.42 -3.47
N GLY A 151 -1.65 -11.87 -4.22
CA GLY A 151 -0.98 -13.15 -3.99
C GLY A 151 -0.02 -13.16 -2.80
N GLY A 152 0.41 -11.97 -2.36
CA GLY A 152 1.30 -11.77 -1.23
C GLY A 152 0.66 -11.94 0.15
N THR A 153 1.46 -11.68 1.18
CA THR A 153 1.02 -11.68 2.57
C THR A 153 0.33 -10.34 2.90
N PRO A 154 -0.86 -10.32 3.52
CA PRO A 154 -1.53 -9.06 3.87
C PRO A 154 -0.63 -8.14 4.69
N PHE A 155 -0.60 -6.86 4.31
CA PHE A 155 0.23 -5.83 4.91
C PHE A 155 -0.62 -4.81 5.68
N LEU A 156 -1.45 -4.01 4.99
CA LEU A 156 -2.39 -3.06 5.61
C LEU A 156 -3.75 -3.12 4.93
N VAL A 157 -4.81 -2.87 5.71
CA VAL A 157 -6.13 -2.50 5.17
C VAL A 157 -6.43 -1.07 5.57
N LEU A 158 -6.69 -0.21 4.58
CA LEU A 158 -6.97 1.21 4.75
C LEU A 158 -8.44 1.52 4.43
N GLY A 159 -8.97 2.54 5.08
CA GLY A 159 -10.31 3.02 4.77
C GLY A 159 -10.81 4.10 5.74
N VAL A 160 -12.12 4.15 5.92
CA VAL A 160 -12.80 5.16 6.74
C VAL A 160 -12.93 4.66 8.17
N THR A 161 -12.17 5.22 9.11
CA THR A 161 -12.24 4.93 10.56
C THR A 161 -13.04 5.99 11.35
N GLY A 162 -13.26 7.17 10.76
CA GLY A 162 -14.01 8.25 11.38
C GLY A 162 -14.24 9.45 10.45
N SER A 163 -14.74 10.54 11.01
CA SER A 163 -15.12 11.75 10.26
C SER A 163 -13.95 12.54 9.66
N SER A 164 -12.73 12.26 10.10
CA SER A 164 -11.51 12.88 9.55
C SER A 164 -11.10 12.25 8.22
N ASN A 165 -11.58 11.05 7.91
CA ASN A 165 -11.21 10.35 6.69
C ASN A 165 -12.02 10.83 5.49
N PHE A 166 -11.37 10.85 4.33
CA PHE A 166 -11.97 11.30 3.08
C PHE A 166 -11.23 10.69 1.90
N TRP A 167 -11.90 10.65 0.76
CA TRP A 167 -11.28 10.45 -0.55
C TRP A 167 -12.07 11.26 -1.56
N ALA A 168 -11.40 12.18 -2.26
CA ALA A 168 -12.00 13.02 -3.27
C ALA A 168 -11.14 13.09 -4.52
N ALA A 169 -11.78 13.26 -5.67
CA ALA A 169 -11.12 13.47 -6.95
C ALA A 169 -11.79 14.60 -7.74
N GLN A 170 -11.01 15.19 -8.64
CA GLN A 170 -11.44 16.18 -9.61
C GLN A 170 -10.86 15.83 -10.97
N THR A 171 -11.71 15.67 -11.99
CA THR A 171 -11.29 15.29 -13.35
C THR A 171 -11.86 16.22 -14.42
N ILE A 172 -11.24 16.23 -15.59
CA ILE A 172 -11.68 17.00 -16.76
C ILE A 172 -12.80 16.32 -17.56
N SER A 173 -13.04 15.04 -17.29
CA SER A 173 -14.06 14.20 -17.90
C SER A 173 -14.52 13.15 -16.91
N ASN A 174 -15.76 12.70 -16.99
CA ASN A 174 -16.22 11.51 -16.28
C ASN A 174 -16.18 10.24 -17.13
N ASP A 175 -15.76 10.33 -18.39
CA ASP A 175 -15.40 9.17 -19.21
C ASP A 175 -13.96 8.76 -18.90
N ILE A 176 -13.78 7.66 -18.16
CA ILE A 176 -12.47 7.13 -17.78
C ILE A 176 -11.68 6.67 -19.02
N ALA A 177 -12.35 6.10 -20.03
CA ALA A 177 -11.71 5.68 -21.26
C ALA A 177 -11.21 6.88 -22.08
N PHE A 178 -11.95 7.99 -22.06
CA PHE A 178 -11.48 9.26 -22.63
C PHE A 178 -10.21 9.75 -21.93
N ILE A 179 -10.18 9.79 -20.59
CA ILE A 179 -8.97 10.17 -19.83
C ILE A 179 -7.80 9.28 -20.22
N GLY A 180 -8.01 7.97 -20.27
CA GLY A 180 -7.02 6.99 -20.71
C GLY A 180 -6.47 7.23 -22.11
N SER A 181 -7.26 7.83 -23.00
CA SER A 181 -6.91 8.10 -24.40
C SER A 181 -6.16 9.42 -24.62
N LEU A 182 -6.03 10.27 -23.59
CA LEU A 182 -5.33 11.55 -23.73
C LEU A 182 -3.89 11.34 -24.21
N PRO A 183 -3.36 12.20 -25.10
CA PRO A 183 -1.97 12.10 -25.53
C PRO A 183 -1.05 12.39 -24.35
N ALA A 184 0.05 11.63 -24.22
CA ALA A 184 1.05 11.89 -23.19
C ALA A 184 1.61 13.34 -23.31
N PRO A 185 1.84 14.05 -22.20
CA PRO A 185 1.71 13.66 -20.78
C PRO A 185 0.33 14.01 -20.17
N GLY A 186 -0.76 13.80 -20.90
CA GLY A 186 -2.10 14.23 -20.54
C GLY A 186 -2.51 13.84 -19.12
N ASN A 187 -2.83 14.86 -18.32
CA ASN A 187 -3.37 14.74 -16.98
C ASN A 187 -4.89 14.93 -17.07
N GLY A 188 -5.63 13.91 -16.65
CA GLY A 188 -7.09 13.88 -16.64
C GLY A 188 -7.71 14.40 -15.35
N GLY A 189 -6.92 14.58 -14.29
CA GLY A 189 -7.41 15.03 -12.99
C GLY A 189 -6.44 14.83 -11.84
N THR A 190 -6.89 15.17 -10.65
CA THR A 190 -6.15 14.94 -9.40
C THR A 190 -7.05 14.34 -8.35
N PHE A 191 -6.46 13.66 -7.38
CA PHE A 191 -7.16 13.15 -6.22
C PHE A 191 -6.33 13.34 -4.96
N ASN A 192 -7.02 13.22 -3.84
CA ASN A 192 -6.43 13.27 -2.52
C ASN A 192 -7.30 12.45 -1.57
N SER A 193 -6.66 11.67 -0.72
CA SER A 193 -7.32 10.88 0.31
C SER A 193 -6.58 10.95 1.64
N GLY A 194 -7.35 10.79 2.72
CA GLY A 194 -6.84 10.66 4.06
C GLY A 194 -7.52 9.48 4.73
N LEU A 195 -6.81 8.36 4.90
CA LEU A 195 -7.38 7.09 5.34
C LEU A 195 -6.82 6.66 6.69
N GLY A 196 -7.62 5.89 7.41
CA GLY A 196 -7.22 5.21 8.64
C GLY A 196 -6.79 3.78 8.35
N ILE A 197 -5.92 3.23 9.19
CA ILE A 197 -5.55 1.82 9.16
C ILE A 197 -6.61 1.04 9.94
N LEU A 198 -7.37 0.22 9.24
CA LEU A 198 -8.44 -0.61 9.82
C LEU A 198 -7.88 -1.90 10.42
N SER A 199 -6.89 -2.48 9.76
CA SER A 199 -6.16 -3.63 10.26
C SER A 199 -4.73 -3.68 9.74
N GLN A 200 -3.85 -4.27 10.53
CA GLN A 200 -2.47 -4.57 10.14
C GLN A 200 -2.34 -6.07 9.94
N GLY A 201 -1.87 -6.47 8.76
CA GLY A 201 -1.60 -7.85 8.45
C GLY A 201 -0.26 -8.32 9.02
N PRO A 202 0.01 -9.65 8.95
CA PRO A 202 1.22 -10.22 9.53
C PRO A 202 2.52 -9.71 8.89
N ALA A 203 2.49 -9.25 7.63
CA ALA A 203 3.67 -8.68 7.00
C ALA A 203 4.08 -7.31 7.58
N ALA A 204 3.15 -6.60 8.24
CA ALA A 204 3.41 -5.34 8.93
C ALA A 204 3.73 -5.52 10.44
N ALA A 205 3.99 -6.75 10.89
CA ALA A 205 4.24 -7.04 12.30
C ALA A 205 5.43 -6.23 12.84
N GLY A 206 5.31 -5.73 14.07
CA GLY A 206 6.34 -4.91 14.72
C GLY A 206 6.35 -3.43 14.26
N LEU A 207 5.43 -3.04 13.38
CA LEU A 207 5.25 -1.64 12.98
C LEU A 207 4.07 -1.00 13.71
N THR A 208 4.25 0.25 14.10
CA THR A 208 3.18 1.14 14.56
C THR A 208 3.13 2.33 13.62
N PHE A 209 1.93 2.73 13.20
CA PHE A 209 1.72 3.86 12.33
C PHE A 209 1.12 5.00 13.16
N ASN A 210 1.80 6.13 13.17
CA ASN A 210 1.35 7.35 13.81
C ASN A 210 0.61 8.22 12.78
N ASN A 211 -0.23 9.10 13.27
CA ASN A 211 -0.96 10.01 12.39
C ASN A 211 -0.03 10.97 11.64
N VAL A 212 -0.45 11.32 10.43
CA VAL A 212 0.12 12.32 9.55
C VAL A 212 -0.90 13.44 9.31
N PRO A 213 -0.46 14.71 9.17
CA PRO A 213 -1.34 15.78 8.74
C PRO A 213 -1.70 15.60 7.27
N CYS A 214 -2.99 15.73 6.94
CA CYS A 214 -3.50 15.62 5.59
C CYS A 214 -4.44 16.77 5.27
N PHE A 215 -4.33 17.37 4.09
CA PHE A 215 -5.22 18.44 3.68
C PHE A 215 -6.50 17.86 3.10
N ASN A 216 -7.61 17.97 3.83
CA ASN A 216 -8.92 17.55 3.37
C ASN A 216 -9.50 18.58 2.39
N THR A 217 -9.57 18.21 1.12
CA THR A 217 -10.07 19.07 0.03
C THR A 217 -11.58 19.28 0.09
N VAL A 218 -12.32 18.37 0.73
CA VAL A 218 -13.79 18.46 0.90
C VAL A 218 -14.14 19.51 1.94
N THR A 219 -13.41 19.54 3.06
CA THR A 219 -13.68 20.47 4.18
C THR A 219 -12.75 21.67 4.21
N SER A 220 -11.74 21.73 3.33
CA SER A 220 -10.70 22.76 3.28
C SER A 220 -9.96 22.93 4.63
N SER A 221 -9.62 21.81 5.27
CA SER A 221 -8.98 21.81 6.59
C SER A 221 -7.87 20.76 6.69
N ILE A 222 -6.86 21.01 7.53
CA ILE A 222 -5.88 19.97 7.89
C ILE A 222 -6.51 19.02 8.91
N VAL A 223 -6.49 17.74 8.62
CA VAL A 223 -6.94 16.64 9.48
C VAL A 223 -5.77 15.72 9.82
N MET A 224 -5.90 14.94 10.88
CA MET A 224 -4.93 13.90 11.23
C MET A 224 -5.51 12.53 10.84
N VAL A 225 -4.77 11.78 10.03
CA VAL A 225 -5.13 10.45 9.50
C VAL A 225 -3.92 9.54 9.59
N ASP A 226 -4.06 8.23 9.37
CA ASP A 226 -2.92 7.31 9.47
C ASP A 226 -2.10 7.29 8.17
N VAL A 227 -2.77 7.47 7.03
CA VAL A 227 -2.19 7.57 5.70
C VAL A 227 -2.81 8.76 4.98
N CYS A 228 -1.98 9.62 4.41
CA CYS A 228 -2.42 10.71 3.52
C CYS A 228 -1.88 10.45 2.13
N ASP A 229 -2.71 10.51 1.10
CA ASP A 229 -2.28 10.30 -0.26
C ASP A 229 -2.77 11.39 -1.20
N SER A 230 -2.03 11.58 -2.28
CA SER A 230 -2.42 12.48 -3.35
C SER A 230 -1.79 12.06 -4.66
N GLY A 231 -2.48 12.35 -5.75
CA GLY A 231 -2.09 11.84 -7.05
C GLY A 231 -2.72 12.56 -8.23
N SER A 232 -2.29 12.17 -9.43
CA SER A 232 -2.92 12.59 -10.68
C SER A 232 -3.49 11.40 -11.43
N VAL A 233 -4.67 11.58 -12.01
CA VAL A 233 -5.25 10.62 -12.96
C VAL A 233 -4.65 10.91 -14.34
N LEU A 234 -4.02 9.92 -14.95
CA LEU A 234 -3.16 10.04 -16.11
C LEU A 234 -3.62 9.17 -17.27
N ALA A 235 -3.32 9.60 -18.48
CA ALA A 235 -3.48 8.76 -19.65
C ALA A 235 -2.61 7.49 -19.58
N LYS A 236 -3.04 6.41 -20.22
CA LYS A 236 -2.25 5.16 -20.30
C LYS A 236 -1.04 5.25 -21.23
N GLY A 237 -0.88 6.36 -21.96
CA GLY A 237 0.27 6.60 -22.84
C GLY A 237 0.46 5.57 -23.96
N GLY A 238 -0.63 4.91 -24.39
CA GLY A 238 -0.58 3.83 -25.40
C GLY A 238 -0.16 2.46 -24.85
N ALA A 239 -0.03 2.30 -23.53
CA ALA A 239 0.21 1.00 -22.92
C ALA A 239 -0.88 -0.01 -23.29
N ILE A 240 -0.46 -1.24 -23.57
CA ILE A 240 -1.35 -2.38 -23.75
C ILE A 240 -1.66 -2.91 -22.35
N THR A 241 -2.88 -2.70 -21.91
CA THR A 241 -3.36 -3.05 -20.57
C THR A 241 -4.89 -3.17 -20.60
N PRO A 242 -5.51 -4.00 -19.76
CA PRO A 242 -6.97 -4.01 -19.63
C PRO A 242 -7.52 -2.79 -18.87
N TYR A 243 -6.67 -2.01 -18.18
CA TYR A 243 -7.09 -0.81 -17.45
C TYR A 243 -7.46 0.34 -18.41
N GLN A 244 -8.38 1.17 -17.94
CA GLN A 244 -8.88 2.30 -18.72
C GLN A 244 -7.94 3.49 -18.59
N THR A 245 -7.43 3.76 -17.39
CA THR A 245 -6.56 4.90 -17.08
C THR A 245 -5.43 4.45 -16.15
N PHE A 246 -4.40 5.28 -16.04
CA PHE A 246 -3.34 5.15 -15.03
C PHE A 246 -3.44 6.27 -14.02
N ASP A 247 -2.74 6.12 -12.91
CA ASP A 247 -2.49 7.20 -12.00
C ASP A 247 -1.09 7.11 -11.40
N ASN A 248 -0.70 8.19 -10.75
CA ASN A 248 0.42 8.20 -9.84
C ASN A 248 -0.06 8.67 -8.47
N VAL A 249 0.31 7.96 -7.42
CA VAL A 249 0.00 8.33 -6.06
C VAL A 249 1.21 8.27 -5.17
N ASP A 250 1.24 9.24 -4.28
CA ASP A 250 2.24 9.38 -3.24
C ASP A 250 1.54 9.24 -1.88
N PHE A 251 1.83 8.14 -1.16
CA PHE A 251 1.33 7.93 0.19
C PHE A 251 2.34 8.47 1.21
N THR A 252 1.88 9.33 2.10
CA THR A 252 2.63 9.77 3.28
C THR A 252 2.20 8.97 4.50
N VAL A 253 3.17 8.39 5.18
CA VAL A 253 2.98 7.64 6.43
C VAL A 253 4.02 8.04 7.48
N ASN A 254 3.73 7.78 8.75
CA ASN A 254 4.67 7.99 9.85
C ASN A 254 4.83 6.71 10.67
N VAL A 255 5.98 6.04 10.56
CA VAL A 255 6.18 4.70 11.10
C VAL A 255 7.04 4.73 12.36
N SER A 256 6.74 3.88 13.33
CA SER A 256 7.56 3.59 14.49
C SER A 256 7.76 2.09 14.63
N ARG A 257 9.00 1.65 14.85
CA ARG A 257 9.31 0.24 15.03
C ARG A 257 9.20 -0.14 16.50
N VAL A 258 8.39 -1.14 16.78
CA VAL A 258 8.29 -1.76 18.10
C VAL A 258 9.29 -2.92 18.14
N PRO A 259 10.25 -2.93 19.07
CA PRO A 259 11.20 -4.04 19.20
C PRO A 259 10.46 -5.37 19.32
N GLU A 260 10.88 -6.36 18.53
CA GLU A 260 10.25 -7.68 18.57
C GLU A 260 10.42 -8.30 19.98
N PRO A 261 9.42 -9.06 20.47
CA PRO A 261 9.53 -9.75 21.75
C PRO A 261 10.76 -10.66 21.84
N ALA A 262 11.24 -11.19 20.71
CA ALA A 262 12.45 -11.99 20.63
C ALA A 262 13.71 -11.18 20.97
N THR A 263 13.82 -9.92 20.55
CA THR A 263 14.93 -9.03 20.91
C THR A 263 14.94 -8.72 22.40
N LEU A 264 13.75 -8.47 22.97
CA LEU A 264 13.58 -8.30 24.41
C LEU A 264 13.91 -9.59 25.17
N GLY A 265 13.52 -10.75 24.63
CA GLY A 265 13.83 -12.06 25.17
C GLY A 265 15.33 -12.37 25.15
N LEU A 266 16.02 -12.12 24.04
CA LEU A 266 17.46 -12.29 23.90
C LEU A 266 18.24 -11.34 24.82
N LEU A 267 17.81 -10.08 24.93
CA LEU A 267 18.36 -9.14 25.90
C LEU A 267 18.17 -9.67 27.33
N GLY A 268 16.98 -10.15 27.66
CA GLY A 268 16.68 -10.76 28.95
C GLY A 268 17.56 -11.99 29.25
N LEU A 269 17.71 -12.89 28.28
CA LEU A 269 18.57 -14.07 28.38
C LEU A 269 20.06 -13.70 28.48
N GLY A 270 20.50 -12.68 27.75
CA GLY A 270 21.85 -12.15 27.82
C GLY A 270 22.16 -11.58 29.20
N LEU A 271 21.26 -10.77 29.75
CA LEU A 271 21.38 -10.22 31.11
C LEU A 271 21.35 -11.32 32.17
N MET A 272 20.49 -12.33 32.01
CA MET A 272 20.45 -13.50 32.90
C MET A 272 21.78 -14.28 32.84
N GLY A 273 22.34 -14.48 31.65
CA GLY A 273 23.64 -15.12 31.45
C GLY A 273 24.77 -14.35 32.13
N LEU A 274 24.80 -13.02 32.00
CA LEU A 274 25.78 -12.16 32.67
C LEU A 274 25.64 -12.20 34.21
N GLY A 275 24.40 -12.19 34.72
CA GLY A 275 24.14 -12.31 36.16
C GLY A 275 24.60 -13.66 36.74
N LEU A 276 24.35 -14.76 36.03
CA LEU A 276 24.83 -16.09 36.43
C LEU A 276 26.35 -16.22 36.34
N ALA A 277 26.99 -15.58 35.34
CA ALA A 277 28.44 -15.56 35.22
C ALA A 277 29.12 -14.76 36.35
N HIS A 278 28.50 -13.67 36.81
CA HIS A 278 29.02 -12.88 37.93
C HIS A 278 29.03 -13.66 39.26
N ARG A 279 28.00 -14.47 39.52
CA ARG A 279 27.91 -15.33 40.72
C ARG A 279 28.99 -16.41 40.82
N ARG A 280 29.66 -16.77 39.72
CA ARG A 280 30.74 -17.77 39.73
C ARG A 280 32.12 -17.20 40.07
N LYS A 281 32.27 -15.87 40.10
CA LYS A 281 33.53 -15.20 40.45
C LYS A 281 33.59 -14.66 41.88
N ALA A 282 32.45 -14.66 42.59
CA ALA A 282 32.37 -14.43 44.03
C ALA A 282 32.32 -15.78 44.76
#